data_AF-A0A2D4P375-F1
#
_entry.id   AF-A0A2D4P375-F1
#
_cell.length_a   1.000
_cell.length_b   1.000
_cell.length_c   1.000
_cell.angle_alpha   90.00
_cell.angle_beta   90.00
_cell.angle_gamma   90.00
#
_symmetry.space_group_name_H-M   'P 1'
#
loop_
_entity.id
_entity.type
_entity.pdbx_description
1 polymer ?
#
loop_
_entity_poly.entity_id
_entity_poly.type
_entity_poly.pdbx_seq_one_letter_code
_entity_poly.pdbx_strand_id
1 'polypeptide(L)'
;GYLYKTEGIVEDVTNRIIDHIRPGPYRISWDSLMTSMDIVEKYEENCCIMRYTTAGQILNIIAPREFIDFSYTTNSEDGLLSCDIQDTEAISACSEIQA
;
A
#
# COMPACT_ATOMS: atom_id res chain seq x y z
N GLY A 1 -13.26 13.96 -0.31
CA GLY A 1 -11.78 14.04 -0.31
C GLY A 1 -11.32 14.80 -1.53
N TYR A 2 -10.03 15.11 -1.60
CA TYR A 2 -9.38 15.60 -2.82
C TYR A 2 -8.56 14.46 -3.42
N LEU A 3 -8.44 14.44 -4.75
CA LEU A 3 -7.51 13.55 -5.46
C LEU A 3 -6.17 14.28 -5.63
N TYR A 4 -5.09 13.66 -5.17
CA TYR A 4 -3.74 14.21 -5.25
C TYR A 4 -2.93 13.48 -6.33
N LYS A 5 -2.17 14.22 -7.13
CA LYS A 5 -1.19 13.68 -8.09
C LYS A 5 0.20 14.21 -7.74
N THR A 6 1.19 13.33 -7.73
CA THR A 6 2.61 13.67 -7.68
C THR A 6 3.32 13.02 -8.86
N GLU A 7 4.40 13.63 -9.32
CA GLU A 7 5.21 13.15 -10.45
C GLU A 7 6.67 13.52 -10.20
N GLY A 8 7.58 12.59 -10.46
CA GLY A 8 9.00 12.76 -10.25
C GLY A 8 9.83 11.66 -10.90
N ILE A 9 11.10 11.96 -11.19
CA ILE A 9 12.06 11.00 -11.76
C ILE A 9 12.82 10.36 -10.60
N VAL A 10 12.90 9.02 -10.61
CA VAL A 10 13.74 8.23 -9.71
C VAL A 10 14.82 7.56 -10.56
N GLU A 11 16.09 7.73 -10.18
CA GLU A 11 17.24 7.23 -10.95
C GLU A 11 17.43 5.72 -10.79
N ASP A 12 16.55 4.95 -11.42
CA ASP A 12 16.51 3.49 -11.31
C ASP A 12 15.73 2.83 -12.46
N VAL A 13 15.77 1.50 -12.55
CA VAL A 13 14.94 0.70 -13.46
C VAL A 13 13.56 0.44 -12.86
N THR A 14 12.53 0.45 -13.70
CA THR A 14 11.10 0.36 -13.30
C THR A 14 10.81 -0.79 -12.33
N ASN A 15 11.36 -1.99 -12.58
CA ASN A 15 11.12 -3.15 -11.73
C ASN A 15 11.65 -2.94 -10.30
N ARG A 16 12.84 -2.34 -10.16
CA ARG A 16 13.44 -2.09 -8.84
C ARG A 16 12.64 -1.03 -8.09
N ILE A 17 12.13 -0.01 -8.78
CA ILE A 17 11.24 1.00 -8.18
C ILE A 17 9.95 0.34 -7.69
N ILE A 18 9.30 -0.46 -8.53
CA ILE A 18 8.03 -1.11 -8.18
C ILE A 18 8.20 -2.13 -7.05
N ASP A 19 9.32 -2.85 -6.97
CA ASP A 19 9.65 -3.73 -5.84
C ASP A 19 9.64 -2.98 -4.49
N HIS A 20 10.00 -1.70 -4.49
CA HIS A 20 9.99 -0.86 -3.28
C HIS A 20 8.63 -0.19 -3.02
N ILE A 21 7.74 -0.11 -4.02
CA ILE A 21 6.40 0.46 -3.88
C ILE A 21 5.39 -0.59 -3.40
N ARG A 22 5.46 -1.80 -3.95
CA ARG A 22 4.52 -2.91 -3.68
C ARG A 22 4.50 -3.31 -2.20
N PRO A 23 3.37 -3.82 -1.68
CA PRO A 23 3.31 -4.41 -0.35
C PRO A 23 4.41 -5.45 -0.13
N GLY A 24 5.13 -5.33 0.99
CA GLY A 24 6.18 -6.26 1.34
C GLY A 24 7.32 -5.63 2.16
N PRO A 25 8.37 -6.41 2.44
CA PRO A 25 9.46 -6.00 3.32
C PRO A 25 10.23 -4.77 2.81
N TYR A 26 10.33 -4.58 1.50
CA TYR A 26 10.99 -3.38 0.96
C TYR A 26 10.18 -2.12 1.28
N ARG A 27 8.87 -2.12 1.09
CA ARG A 27 8.04 -0.92 1.34
C ARG A 27 8.14 -0.45 2.79
N ILE A 28 7.94 -1.34 3.76
CA ILE A 28 8.03 -1.00 5.19
C ILE A 28 9.45 -0.62 5.63
N SER A 29 10.49 -1.03 4.89
CA SER A 29 11.88 -0.72 5.25
C SER A 29 12.26 0.75 5.03
N TRP A 30 11.64 1.44 4.07
CA TRP A 30 12.00 2.82 3.71
C TRP A 30 10.88 3.83 3.95
N ASP A 31 9.61 3.42 3.89
CA ASP A 31 8.49 4.33 4.07
C ASP A 31 8.36 4.73 5.55
N SER A 32 8.96 5.87 5.90
CA SER A 32 8.96 6.41 7.27
C SER A 32 7.56 6.71 7.84
N LEU A 33 6.52 6.77 7.00
CA LEU A 33 5.16 6.97 7.48
C LEU A 33 4.53 5.66 7.95
N MET A 34 4.93 4.51 7.39
CA MET A 34 4.38 3.21 7.74
C MET A 34 5.02 2.67 9.02
N THR A 35 4.19 2.31 10.00
CA THR A 35 4.62 1.76 11.30
C THR A 35 4.47 0.26 11.40
N SER A 36 3.57 -0.34 10.62
CA SER A 36 3.43 -1.78 10.44
C SER A 36 2.84 -2.09 9.07
N MET A 37 3.05 -3.32 8.59
CA MET A 37 2.44 -3.84 7.37
C MET A 37 2.33 -5.36 7.46
N ASP A 38 1.13 -5.88 7.19
CA ASP A 38 0.83 -7.30 7.10
C ASP A 38 0.17 -7.58 5.75
N ILE A 39 0.57 -8.65 5.06
CA ILE A 39 -0.21 -9.20 3.95
C ILE A 39 -1.27 -10.11 4.56
N VAL A 40 -2.53 -9.71 4.48
CA VAL A 40 -3.68 -10.42 5.08
C VAL A 40 -4.05 -11.63 4.24
N GLU A 41 -4.12 -11.44 2.93
CA GLU A 41 -4.43 -12.49 1.96
C GLU A 41 -3.61 -12.27 0.70
N LYS A 42 -3.10 -13.35 0.10
CA LYS A 42 -2.38 -13.30 -1.17
C LYS A 42 -3.12 -14.15 -2.20
N TYR A 43 -3.51 -13.54 -3.31
CA TYR A 43 -4.21 -14.24 -4.40
C TYR A 43 -3.22 -14.75 -5.45
N GLU A 44 -2.39 -13.86 -5.98
CA GLU A 44 -1.39 -14.16 -7.01
C GLU A 44 -0.06 -13.46 -6.67
N GLU A 45 0.98 -13.65 -7.48
CA GLU A 45 2.28 -13.00 -7.24
C GLU A 45 2.19 -11.46 -7.33
N ASN A 46 1.27 -10.94 -8.12
CA ASN A 46 1.06 -9.53 -8.38
C ASN A 46 -0.18 -8.96 -7.68
N CYS A 47 -0.81 -9.70 -6.76
CA CYS A 47 -2.11 -9.36 -6.20
C CYS A 47 -2.28 -9.82 -4.73
N CYS A 48 -2.64 -8.91 -3.82
CA CYS A 48 -2.87 -9.24 -2.41
C CYS A 48 -3.76 -8.22 -1.67
N ILE A 49 -4.29 -8.60 -0.52
CA ILE A 49 -4.85 -7.67 0.47
C ILE A 49 -3.77 -7.40 1.52
N MET A 50 -3.52 -6.12 1.81
CA MET A 50 -2.61 -5.70 2.88
C MET A 50 -3.32 -4.88 3.93
N ARG A 51 -2.85 -4.98 5.17
CA ARG A 51 -3.20 -4.10 6.28
C ARG A 51 -1.95 -3.34 6.71
N TYR A 52 -2.03 -2.03 6.89
CA TYR A 52 -0.91 -1.24 7.38
C TYR A 52 -1.35 -0.12 8.30
N THR A 53 -0.43 0.30 9.16
CA THR A 53 -0.63 1.43 10.07
C THR A 53 0.31 2.57 9.72
N THR A 54 -0.16 3.81 9.92
CA THR A 54 0.66 5.02 9.74
C THR A 54 0.97 5.69 11.07
N ALA A 55 2.15 6.30 11.16
CA ALA A 55 2.49 7.19 12.26
C ALA A 55 1.60 8.44 12.28
N GLY A 56 1.51 9.12 13.43
CA GLY A 56 0.86 10.41 13.50
C GLY A 56 1.62 11.46 12.68
N GLN A 57 0.88 12.36 12.03
CA GLN A 57 1.44 13.37 11.13
C GLN A 57 1.21 14.77 11.68
N ILE A 58 2.07 15.72 11.27
CA ILE A 58 1.97 17.15 11.63
C ILE A 58 1.87 17.31 13.15
N LEU A 59 2.92 16.91 13.89
CA LEU A 59 2.94 16.95 15.36
C LEU A 59 1.74 16.26 16.02
N ASN A 60 1.28 15.15 15.43
CA ASN A 60 0.10 14.37 15.84
C ASN A 60 -1.23 15.13 15.82
N ILE A 61 -1.33 16.25 15.07
CA ILE A 61 -2.64 16.83 14.72
C ILE A 61 -3.46 15.79 13.94
N ILE A 62 -2.79 15.03 13.08
CA ILE A 62 -3.37 13.84 12.45
C ILE A 62 -2.91 12.63 13.26
N ALA A 63 -3.85 12.00 13.96
CA ALA A 63 -3.57 10.78 14.71
C ALA A 63 -3.25 9.60 13.77
N PRO A 64 -2.49 8.59 14.23
CA PRO A 64 -2.28 7.33 13.51
C PRO A 64 -3.55 6.75 12.89
N ARG A 65 -3.39 6.05 11.76
CA ARG A 65 -4.48 5.42 11.01
C ARG A 65 -4.11 4.00 10.63
N GLU A 66 -5.13 3.17 10.46
CA GLU A 66 -5.01 1.83 9.90
C GLU A 66 -5.82 1.77 8.60
N PHE A 67 -5.28 1.06 7.61
CA PHE A 67 -5.89 0.85 6.31
C PHE A 67 -5.82 -0.63 5.94
N ILE A 68 -6.82 -1.07 5.18
CA ILE A 68 -6.84 -2.37 4.51
C ILE A 68 -7.09 -2.11 3.03
N ASP A 69 -6.09 -2.41 2.21
CA ASP A 69 -6.10 -2.11 0.78
C ASP A 69 -5.88 -3.40 -0.02
N PHE A 70 -6.63 -3.53 -1.11
CA PHE A 70 -6.33 -4.48 -2.17
C PHE A 70 -5.27 -3.87 -3.09
N SER A 71 -4.17 -4.60 -3.31
CA SER A 71 -3.02 -4.19 -4.10
C SER A 71 -2.88 -5.05 -5.34
N TYR A 72 -2.67 -4.41 -6.49
CA TYR A 72 -2.48 -5.08 -7.77
C TYR A 72 -1.39 -4.42 -8.60
N THR A 73 -0.53 -5.25 -9.21
CA THR A 73 0.51 -4.79 -10.15
C THR A 73 0.36 -5.45 -11.50
N THR A 74 0.43 -4.68 -12.58
CA THR A 74 0.34 -5.19 -13.95
C THR A 74 1.29 -4.47 -14.89
N ASN A 75 1.60 -5.11 -16.01
CA ASN A 75 2.21 -4.44 -17.15
C ASN A 75 1.21 -3.41 -17.71
N SER A 76 1.75 -2.25 -18.08
CA SER A 76 1.08 -1.19 -18.85
C SER A 76 1.97 -0.85 -20.04
N GLU A 77 1.43 -0.23 -21.08
CA GLU A 77 2.06 -0.05 -22.41
C GLU A 77 3.59 0.09 -22.40
N ASP A 78 4.13 1.04 -21.63
CA ASP A 78 5.58 1.32 -21.53
C ASP A 78 6.17 1.10 -20.12
N GLY A 79 5.55 0.28 -19.26
CA GLY A 79 6.06 0.06 -17.91
C GLY A 79 5.15 -0.78 -17.02
N LEU A 80 5.12 -0.41 -15.74
CA LEU A 80 4.33 -1.09 -14.72
C LEU A 80 3.35 -0.12 -14.08
N LEU A 81 2.14 -0.59 -13.84
CA LEU A 81 1.14 0.07 -13.01
C LEU A 81 1.00 -0.74 -11.72
N SER A 82 1.21 -0.09 -10.57
CA SER A 82 0.86 -0.63 -9.26
C SER A 82 -0.23 0.26 -8.67
N CYS A 83 -1.35 -0.33 -8.28
CA CYS A 83 -2.46 0.38 -7.66
C CYS A 83 -2.90 -0.30 -6.37
N ASP A 84 -3.23 0.53 -5.38
CA ASP A 84 -3.81 0.12 -4.11
C ASP A 84 -5.18 0.78 -4.01
N ILE A 85 -6.22 0.00 -3.73
CA ILE A 85 -7.59 0.47 -3.58
C ILE A 85 -8.07 0.00 -2.22
N GLN A 86 -8.61 0.94 -1.44
CA GLN A 86 -9.21 0.60 -0.16
C GLN A 86 -10.44 -0.30 -0.38
N ASP A 87 -10.33 -1.55 0.06
CA ASP A 87 -11.39 -2.54 -0.11
C ASP A 87 -12.31 -2.52 1.13
N THR A 88 -13.49 -1.91 0.95
CA THR A 88 -14.47 -1.75 2.02
C THR A 88 -15.21 -3.05 2.36
N GLU A 89 -15.27 -4.01 1.43
CA GLU A 89 -15.86 -5.33 1.69
C GLU A 89 -14.88 -6.22 2.46
N ALA A 90 -13.60 -6.20 2.10
CA ALA A 90 -12.54 -6.87 2.87
C ALA A 90 -12.43 -6.32 4.30
N ILE A 91 -12.64 -5.01 4.49
CA ILE A 91 -12.72 -4.39 5.82
C ILE A 91 -13.88 -5.00 6.65
N SER A 92 -15.06 -5.19 6.04
CA SER A 92 -16.20 -5.83 6.74
C SER A 92 -15.89 -7.28 7.11
N ALA A 93 -15.34 -8.07 6.19
CA ALA A 93 -14.99 -9.46 6.45
C ALA A 93 -13.88 -9.62 7.52
N CYS A 94 -12.87 -8.74 7.52
CA CYS A 94 -11.83 -8.74 8.57
C CYS A 94 -12.39 -8.36 9.94
N SER A 95 -13.36 -7.44 9.99
CA SER A 95 -14.01 -7.04 11.24
C SER A 95 -14.86 -8.16 11.87
N GLU A 96 -15.45 -9.04 11.04
CA GLU A 96 -16.22 -10.20 11.49
C GLU A 96 -15.35 -11.34 12.02
N ILE A 97 -14.11 -11.49 11.52
CA ILE A 97 -13.16 -12.52 11.98
C ILE A 97 -12.54 -12.17 13.35
N GLN A 98 -12.57 -10.89 13.75
CA GLN A 98 -12.01 -10.41 15.01
C GLN A 98 -13.04 -10.28 16.16
N ALA A 99 -14.31 -10.65 15.94
CA ALA A 99 -15.39 -10.63 16.94
C ALA A 99 -15.69 -12.03 17.51
#